data_AF-A0A441U9E9-F1
#
_entry.id   AF-A0A441U9E9-F1
#
_cell.length_a   1.000
_cell.length_b   1.000
_cell.length_c   1.000
_cell.angle_alpha   90.00
_cell.angle_beta   90.00
_cell.angle_gamma   90.00
#
_symmetry.space_group_name_H-M   'P 1'
#
loop_
_entity.id
_entity.type
_entity.pdbx_description
1 polymer ?
#
loop_
_entity_poly.entity_id
_entity_poly.type
_entity_poly.pdbx_seq_one_letter_code
_entity_poly.pdbx_strand_id
1 'polypeptide(L)' 'MKRKPSKSGFNKLLDADTTLLSAEPLIGLLELETDTGTIELAMNRTLAEQLLFAIVEFLQAGKGDDAPTFAIERSQ' A
#
# COMPACT_ATOMS: atom_id res chain seq x y z
N MET A 1 25.34 3.02 11.33
CA MET A 1 25.33 1.67 11.95
C MET A 1 24.56 0.73 11.03
N LYS A 2 25.11 -0.42 10.62
CA LYS A 2 24.36 -1.38 9.80
C LYS A 2 23.38 -2.15 10.69
N ARG A 3 22.08 -2.04 10.43
CA ARG A 3 21.02 -2.72 11.18
C ARG A 3 21.09 -4.23 10.93
N LYS A 4 20.93 -5.03 11.99
CA LYS A 4 20.94 -6.50 11.91
C LYS A 4 19.63 -7.00 11.27
N PRO A 5 19.67 -8.02 10.38
CA PRO A 5 18.47 -8.55 9.75
C PRO A 5 17.49 -9.17 10.76
N SER A 6 16.20 -9.00 10.50
CA SER A 6 15.09 -9.69 11.19
C SER A 6 15.24 -11.21 11.12
N LYS A 7 15.02 -11.91 12.25
CA LYS A 7 15.10 -13.38 12.36
C LYS A 7 13.99 -14.14 11.62
N SER A 8 12.95 -13.47 11.12
CA SER A 8 11.75 -14.15 10.58
C SER A 8 11.73 -14.35 9.06
N GLY A 9 12.79 -13.96 8.34
CA GLY A 9 12.83 -14.03 6.87
C GLY A 9 11.91 -13.02 6.16
N PHE A 10 11.12 -12.25 6.91
CA PHE A 10 10.31 -11.14 6.42
C PHE A 10 10.98 -9.81 6.77
N ASN A 11 10.93 -8.86 5.83
CA ASN A 11 11.28 -7.46 6.07
C ASN A 11 10.19 -6.83 6.94
N LYS A 12 10.59 -6.20 8.04
CA LYS A 12 9.65 -5.46 8.89
C LYS A 12 9.41 -4.10 8.25
N LEU A 13 8.15 -3.78 7.96
CA LEU A 13 7.76 -2.42 7.54
C LEU A 13 7.91 -1.48 8.74
N LEU A 14 8.65 -0.39 8.55
CA LEU A 14 8.91 0.63 9.57
C LEU A 14 8.12 1.90 9.28
N ASP A 15 8.04 2.28 8.02
CA ASP A 15 7.27 3.43 7.55
C ASP A 15 6.87 3.23 6.08
N ALA A 16 5.89 3.99 5.60
CA ALA A 16 5.48 4.01 4.21
C ALA A 16 5.08 5.42 3.78
N ASP A 17 5.60 5.87 2.64
CA ASP A 17 5.26 7.17 2.05
C ASP A 17 4.94 7.04 0.55
N THR A 18 4.30 8.06 0.00
CA THR A 18 3.96 8.14 -1.42
C THR A 18 4.40 9.46 -2.02
N THR A 19 5.08 9.38 -3.17
CA THR A 19 5.47 10.55 -3.95
C THR A 19 4.68 10.59 -5.25
N LEU A 20 3.89 11.64 -5.48
CA LEU A 20 3.22 11.87 -6.76
C LEU A 20 4.19 12.51 -7.76
N LEU A 21 4.44 11.82 -8.88
CA LEU A 21 5.33 12.31 -9.94
C LEU A 21 4.57 13.02 -11.06
N SER A 22 3.36 12.53 -11.37
CA SER A 22 2.48 13.12 -12.38
C SER A 22 1.03 12.78 -12.06
N ALA A 23 0.14 13.76 -12.20
CA ALA A 23 -1.30 13.55 -12.03
C ALA A 23 -1.96 13.03 -13.32
N GLU A 24 -1.44 13.40 -14.49
CA GLU A 24 -1.99 13.04 -15.80
C GLU A 24 -0.86 12.79 -16.82
N PRO A 25 -0.49 11.52 -17.09
CA PRO A 25 -1.05 10.29 -16.50
C PRO A 25 -0.68 10.13 -15.01
N LEU A 26 -1.51 9.40 -14.25
CA LEU A 26 -1.25 9.12 -12.82
C LEU A 26 -0.02 8.22 -12.68
N ILE A 27 1.06 8.80 -12.15
CA ILE A 27 2.35 8.15 -11.90
C ILE A 27 2.85 8.60 -10.53
N GLY A 28 3.27 7.65 -9.70
CA GLY A 28 3.88 7.92 -8.41
C GLY A 28 4.85 6.83 -7.98
N LEU A 29 5.42 7.01 -6.80
CA LEU A 29 6.23 6.02 -6.10
C LEU A 29 5.57 5.70 -4.76
N LEU A 30 5.60 4.42 -4.40
CA LEU A 30 5.34 3.96 -3.04
C LEU A 30 6.68 3.55 -2.45
N GLU A 31 7.07 4.24 -1.38
CA GLU A 31 8.34 4.03 -0.69
C GLU A 31 8.05 3.29 0.61
N LEU A 32 8.59 2.08 0.75
CA LEU A 32 8.43 1.25 1.93
C LEU A 32 9.76 1.20 2.67
N GLU A 33 9.85 1.91 3.80
CA GLU A 33 11.00 1.80 4.67
C GLU A 33 10.92 0.50 5.46
N THR A 34 11.94 -0.34 5.33
CA THR A 34 12.04 -1.59 6.08
C THR A 34 13.27 -1.65 6.97
N ASP A 35 13.32 -2.63 7.86
CA ASP A 35 14.48 -2.87 8.70
C ASP A 35 15.74 -3.30 7.94
N THR A 36 15.61 -3.69 6.67
CA THR A 36 16.71 -4.09 5.78
C THR A 36 17.03 -3.07 4.69
N GLY A 37 16.20 -2.04 4.51
CA GLY A 37 16.38 -0.98 3.52
C GLY A 37 15.06 -0.48 2.95
N THR A 38 15.13 0.48 2.04
CA THR A 38 13.94 1.03 1.35
C THR A 38 13.61 0.19 0.13
N ILE A 39 12.32 -0.11 -0.05
CA ILE A 39 11.78 -0.73 -1.27
C ILE A 39 10.95 0.35 -1.97
N GLU A 40 11.33 0.69 -3.19
CA GLU A 40 10.58 1.63 -4.04
C GLU A 40 9.76 0.87 -5.06
N LEU A 41 8.46 1.16 -5.11
CA LEU A 41 7.53 0.57 -6.07
C LEU A 41 6.98 1.66 -6.98
N ALA A 42 7.13 1.48 -8.29
CA ALA A 42 6.53 2.37 -9.27
C ALA A 42 5.02 2.13 -9.33
N MET A 43 4.25 3.19 -9.07
CA MET A 43 2.80 3.19 -9.16
C MET A 43 2.38 3.88 -10.45
N ASN A 44 1.57 3.19 -11.24
CA ASN A 44 0.84 3.77 -12.36
C ASN A 44 -0.66 3.70 -12.08
N ARG A 45 -1.46 4.33 -12.93
CA ARG A 45 -2.92 4.32 -12.83
C ARG A 45 -3.50 2.92 -12.59
N THR A 46 -3.09 1.93 -13.37
CA THR A 46 -3.61 0.56 -13.27
C THR A 46 -3.32 -0.06 -11.90
N LEU A 47 -2.09 0.07 -11.40
CA LEU A 47 -1.71 -0.45 -10.09
C LEU A 47 -2.43 0.28 -8.95
N ALA A 48 -2.61 1.60 -9.08
CA ALA A 48 -3.34 2.39 -8.09
C ALA A 48 -4.82 1.99 -8.00
N GLU A 49 -5.46 1.78 -9.16
CA GLU A 49 -6.85 1.29 -9.23
C GLU A 49 -6.97 -0.11 -8.62
N GLN A 50 -6.05 -1.03 -8.94
CA GLN A 50 -6.05 -2.38 -8.37
C GLN A 50 -5.85 -2.38 -6.85
N LEU A 51 -4.93 -1.55 -6.34
CA LEU A 51 -4.72 -1.39 -4.91
C LEU A 51 -5.97 -0.84 -4.21
N LEU A 52 -6.61 0.17 -4.78
CA LEU A 52 -7.86 0.72 -4.26
C LEU A 52 -8.95 -0.36 -4.18
N PHE A 53 -9.13 -1.16 -5.23
CA PHE A 53 -10.09 -2.27 -5.23
C PHE A 53 -9.80 -3.27 -4.11
N ALA A 54 -8.55 -3.71 -3.96
CA ALA A 54 -8.17 -4.65 -2.91
C ALA A 54 -8.40 -4.10 -1.50
N ILE A 55 -8.12 -2.81 -1.27
CA ILE A 55 -8.39 -2.14 0.00
C ILE A 55 -9.88 -2.10 0.29
N VAL A 56 -10.70 -1.73 -0.71
CA VAL A 56 -12.16 -1.69 -0.53
C VAL A 56 -12.66 -3.08 -0.18
N GLU A 57 -12.33 -4.13 -0.93
CA GLU A 57 -12.74 -5.51 -0.65
C GLU A 57 -12.32 -5.98 0.75
N PHE A 58 -11.09 -5.66 1.17
CA PHE A 58 -10.58 -5.97 2.50
C PHE A 58 -11.44 -5.31 3.60
N LEU A 59 -11.78 -4.03 3.43
CA LEU A 59 -12.60 -3.29 4.38
C LEU A 59 -14.06 -3.72 4.36
N GLN A 60 -14.63 -4.07 3.19
CA GLN A 60 -15.97 -4.65 3.10
C GLN A 60 -16.09 -5.98 3.88
N ALA A 61 -15.01 -6.76 3.91
CA ALA A 61 -14.96 -8.02 4.66
C ALA A 61 -14.79 -7.82 6.17
N GLY A 62 -14.78 -6.58 6.67
CA GLY A 62 -14.61 -6.27 8.09
C GLY A 62 -13.22 -6.59 8.63
N LYS A 63 -12.21 -6.72 7.76
CA LYS A 63 -10.84 -7.10 8.15
C LYS A 63 -9.97 -5.92 8.58
N GLY A 64 -10.51 -4.70 8.51
CA GLY A 64 -9.80 -3.47 8.89
C GLY A 64 -9.75 -3.19 10.39
N ASP A 65 -10.18 -4.13 11.23
CA ASP A 65 -10.34 -3.97 12.67
C ASP A 65 -11.15 -2.69 13.01
N ASP A 66 -10.47 -1.62 13.44
CA ASP A 66 -11.09 -0.34 13.80
C ASP A 66 -11.39 0.56 12.58
N ALA A 67 -10.95 0.18 11.38
CA ALA A 67 -11.20 0.95 10.17
C ALA A 67 -12.68 0.87 9.73
N PRO A 68 -13.24 1.94 9.14
CA PRO A 68 -14.60 1.94 8.63
C PRO A 68 -14.82 0.81 7.62
N THR A 69 -15.93 0.09 7.79
CA THR A 69 -16.42 -0.88 6.80
C THR A 69 -17.22 -0.15 5.71
N PHE A 70 -17.04 -0.53 4.45
CA PHE A 70 -17.75 0.05 3.32
C PHE A 70 -18.82 -0.88 2.77
N ALA A 71 -20.01 -0.35 2.52
CA ALA A 71 -21.01 -0.99 1.66
C ALA A 71 -20.88 -0.37 0.26
N ILE A 72 -20.55 -1.18 -0.75
CA ILE A 72 -20.61 -0.75 -2.15
C ILE A 72 -22.08 -0.82 -2.58
N GLU A 73 -22.66 0.34 -2.86
CA GLU A 73 -23.95 0.42 -3.55
C GLU A 73 -23.74 0.02 -5.02
N ARG A 74 -24.30 -1.13 -5.42
CA ARG A 74 -24.32 -1.55 -6.83
C ARG A 74 -25.64 -1.09 -7.43
N SER A 75 -25.60 -0.12 -8.33
CA SER A 75 -26.73 0.21 -9.19
C SER A 75 -27.05 -1.01 -10.05
N GLN A 76 -28.30 -1.50 -9.95
CA GLN A 76 -28.87 -2.57 -10.79
C GLN A 76 -28.89 -2.15 -12.26
#